data_AF-A0A9E2ZSA1-F1
#
_entry.id   AF-A0A9E2ZSA1-F1
#
_cell.length_a   1.000
_cell.length_b   1.000
_cell.length_c   1.000
_cell.angle_alpha   90.00
_cell.angle_beta   90.00
_cell.angle_gamma   90.00
#
_symmetry.space_group_name_H-M   'P 1'
#
loop_
_entity.id
_entity.type
_entity.pdbx_description
1 polymer ?
#
loop_
_entity_poly.entity_id
_entity_poly.type
_entity_poly.pdbx_seq_one_letter_code
_entity_poly.pdbx_strand_id
1 'polypeptide(L)'
;MPRKVLVAQGDFTFDLIETPAENEHHLQEVMKNSPTLLPVDDLGITGPLLVVGREASVASGSIDLVAAVPSGDLVPVEFKAGPQNPDFRHALAQLIDYGSDLWGMTIEEFDKGIVQRYLEGPHCPPDRKACGNWPRWWSSRGRRTSPGPDV
;
A
#
# COMPACT_ATOMS: atom_id res chain seq x y z
N MET A 1 -5.12 -1.98 -31.58
CA MET A 1 -4.75 -3.41 -31.55
C MET A 1 -4.25 -3.71 -30.15
N PRO A 2 -4.77 -4.73 -29.45
CA PRO A 2 -4.27 -5.07 -28.10
C PRO A 2 -2.82 -5.54 -28.20
N ARG A 3 -1.97 -5.12 -27.26
CA ARG A 3 -0.58 -5.59 -27.23
C ARG A 3 -0.59 -7.07 -26.82
N LYS A 4 0.30 -7.84 -27.42
CA LYS A 4 0.50 -9.25 -27.08
C LYS A 4 1.88 -9.40 -26.46
N VAL A 5 1.96 -10.20 -25.41
CA VAL A 5 3.21 -10.56 -24.74
C VAL A 5 3.37 -12.06 -24.85
N LEU A 6 4.40 -12.51 -25.56
CA LEU A 6 4.80 -13.92 -25.58
C LEU A 6 5.65 -14.18 -24.34
N VAL A 7 5.22 -15.08 -23.47
CA VAL A 7 5.98 -15.49 -22.28
C VAL A 7 6.56 -16.87 -22.54
N ALA A 8 7.89 -16.98 -22.50
CA ALA A 8 8.61 -18.24 -22.58
C ALA A 8 9.35 -18.50 -21.26
N GLN A 9 8.98 -19.59 -20.56
CA GLN A 9 9.59 -20.00 -19.30
C GLN A 9 9.95 -21.49 -19.35
N GLY A 10 11.24 -21.80 -19.51
CA GLY A 10 11.69 -23.17 -19.77
C GLY A 10 11.08 -23.70 -21.07
N ASP A 11 10.45 -24.86 -21.00
CA ASP A 11 9.77 -25.48 -22.14
C ASP A 11 8.33 -24.97 -22.35
N PHE A 12 7.82 -24.11 -21.45
CA PHE A 12 6.47 -23.56 -21.55
C PHE A 12 6.47 -22.23 -22.32
N THR A 13 5.60 -22.13 -23.31
CA THR A 13 5.33 -20.88 -24.03
C THR A 13 3.84 -20.61 -24.02
N PHE A 14 3.44 -19.41 -23.60
CA PHE A 14 2.04 -18.97 -23.65
C PHE A 14 1.93 -17.49 -24.02
N ASP A 15 0.81 -17.14 -24.65
CA ASP A 15 0.49 -15.77 -25.05
C ASP A 15 -0.35 -15.08 -23.97
N LEU A 16 0.05 -13.88 -23.58
CA LEU A 16 -0.77 -12.94 -22.82
C LEU A 16 -1.28 -11.84 -23.75
N ILE A 17 -2.55 -11.48 -23.60
CA ILE A 17 -3.15 -10.35 -24.30
C ILE A 17 -3.33 -9.24 -23.27
N GLU A 18 -2.75 -8.08 -23.56
CA GLU A 18 -2.93 -6.89 -22.72
C GLU A 18 -4.41 -6.53 -22.67
N THR A 19 -4.92 -6.38 -21.46
CA THR A 19 -6.25 -5.87 -21.18
C THR A 19 -6.09 -4.55 -20.42
N PRO A 20 -6.53 -3.41 -20.98
CA PRO A 20 -6.51 -2.16 -20.24
C PRO A 20 -7.43 -2.30 -19.02
N ALA A 21 -7.02 -1.74 -17.89
CA ALA A 21 -7.93 -1.64 -16.76
C ALA A 21 -9.12 -0.76 -17.11
N GLU A 22 -10.31 -1.15 -16.64
CA GLU A 22 -11.55 -0.47 -16.95
C GLU A 22 -11.60 0.95 -16.38
N ASN A 23 -11.02 1.15 -15.20
CA ASN A 23 -10.92 2.41 -14.48
C ASN A 23 -9.84 2.31 -13.38
N GLU A 24 -9.60 3.42 -12.69
CA GLU A 24 -8.64 3.51 -11.58
C GLU A 24 -9.01 2.56 -10.43
N HIS A 25 -10.30 2.47 -10.06
CA HIS A 25 -10.76 1.58 -9.00
C HIS A 25 -10.45 0.10 -9.30
N HIS A 26 -10.56 -0.33 -10.56
CA HIS A 26 -10.14 -1.68 -10.99
C HIS A 26 -8.65 -1.89 -10.73
N LEU A 27 -7.77 -0.96 -11.16
CA LEU A 27 -6.32 -1.06 -10.92
C LEU A 27 -6.04 -1.18 -9.44
N GLN A 28 -6.68 -0.34 -8.65
CA GLN A 28 -6.46 -0.30 -7.23
C GLN A 28 -6.87 -1.61 -6.54
N GLU A 29 -7.98 -2.24 -6.95
CA GLU A 29 -8.41 -3.54 -6.44
C GLU A 29 -7.46 -4.68 -6.84
N VAL A 30 -6.98 -4.70 -8.08
CA VAL A 30 -5.98 -5.70 -8.55
C VAL A 30 -4.69 -5.57 -7.76
N MET A 31 -4.15 -4.35 -7.65
CA MET A 31 -2.85 -4.10 -7.01
C MET A 31 -2.90 -4.28 -5.50
N LYS A 32 -4.04 -3.98 -4.85
CA LYS A 32 -4.25 -4.29 -3.43
C LYS A 32 -4.12 -5.79 -3.15
N ASN A 33 -4.69 -6.61 -4.03
CA ASN A 33 -4.72 -8.08 -3.86
C ASN A 33 -3.43 -8.74 -4.35
N SER A 34 -2.67 -8.08 -5.24
CA SER A 34 -1.40 -8.58 -5.78
C SER A 34 -0.34 -7.46 -5.76
N PRO A 35 0.11 -7.01 -4.58
CA PRO A 35 1.01 -5.86 -4.47
C PRO A 35 2.39 -6.13 -5.07
N THR A 36 2.77 -7.39 -5.26
CA THR A 36 4.00 -7.80 -5.96
C THR A 36 4.02 -7.42 -7.45
N LEU A 37 2.89 -6.96 -8.01
CA LEU A 37 2.82 -6.42 -9.36
C LEU A 37 3.34 -4.97 -9.44
N LEU A 38 3.50 -4.28 -8.32
CA LEU A 38 4.10 -2.95 -8.29
C LEU A 38 5.62 -3.05 -8.50
N PRO A 39 6.22 -2.28 -9.42
CA PRO A 39 7.64 -2.34 -9.77
C PRO A 39 8.49 -1.57 -8.74
N VAL A 40 8.38 -1.93 -7.46
CA VAL A 40 9.07 -1.18 -6.38
C VAL A 40 10.57 -1.41 -6.36
N ASP A 41 11.04 -2.52 -6.93
CA ASP A 41 12.46 -2.82 -7.09
C ASP A 41 13.15 -1.78 -8.01
N ASP A 42 12.45 -1.29 -9.04
CA ASP A 42 12.95 -0.24 -9.95
C ASP A 42 13.13 1.11 -9.22
N LEU A 43 12.47 1.27 -8.07
CA LEU A 43 12.57 2.45 -7.20
C LEU A 43 13.59 2.27 -6.06
N GLY A 44 14.31 1.15 -6.03
CA GLY A 44 15.30 0.83 -4.99
C GLY A 44 14.67 0.41 -3.65
N ILE A 45 13.38 0.09 -3.63
CA ILE A 45 12.66 -0.35 -2.44
C ILE A 45 12.78 -1.87 -2.36
N THR A 46 13.27 -2.38 -1.23
CA THR A 46 13.50 -3.82 -1.04
C THR A 46 12.52 -4.44 -0.05
N GLY A 47 12.02 -5.63 -0.38
CA GLY A 47 11.23 -6.47 0.51
C GLY A 47 9.75 -6.55 0.13
N PRO A 48 8.99 -7.43 0.80
CA PRO A 48 7.58 -7.62 0.48
C PRO A 48 6.76 -6.39 0.84
N LEU A 49 5.93 -5.94 -0.09
CA LEU A 49 4.93 -4.90 0.17
C LEU A 49 3.78 -5.45 1.01
N LEU A 50 3.52 -4.78 2.13
CA LEU A 50 2.30 -4.94 2.91
C LEU A 50 1.37 -3.77 2.65
N VAL A 51 0.22 -4.01 2.02
CA VAL A 51 -0.82 -2.99 1.91
C VAL A 51 -1.42 -2.72 3.29
N VAL A 52 -1.35 -1.45 3.70
CA VAL A 52 -1.81 -0.94 5.00
C VAL A 52 -2.88 0.13 4.89
N GLY A 53 -3.14 0.63 3.68
CA GLY A 53 -4.15 1.65 3.41
C GLY A 53 -4.76 1.51 2.02
N ARG A 54 -6.03 1.88 1.90
CA ARG A 54 -6.76 1.95 0.64
C ARG A 54 -7.76 3.11 0.72
N GLU A 55 -7.73 4.00 -0.26
CA GLU A 55 -8.50 5.26 -0.23
C GLU A 55 -8.29 6.00 1.10
N ALA A 56 -7.02 6.09 1.50
CA ALA A 56 -6.60 6.58 2.79
C ALA A 56 -6.70 8.10 2.83
N SER A 57 -7.67 8.62 3.59
CA SER A 57 -7.89 10.06 3.71
C SER A 57 -6.77 10.74 4.50
N VAL A 58 -6.16 11.73 3.86
CA VAL A 58 -5.16 12.66 4.42
C VAL A 58 -5.62 14.10 4.17
N ALA A 59 -4.87 15.11 4.63
CA ALA A 59 -5.30 16.51 4.53
C ALA A 59 -5.40 16.99 3.07
N SER A 60 -4.49 16.52 2.23
CA SER A 60 -4.38 16.85 0.80
C SER A 60 -5.27 16.01 -0.12
N GLY A 61 -5.98 15.00 0.41
CA GLY A 61 -6.90 14.19 -0.39
C GLY A 61 -7.01 12.74 0.09
N SER A 62 -7.21 11.83 -0.86
CA SER A 62 -7.30 10.39 -0.60
C SER A 62 -6.19 9.68 -1.35
N ILE A 63 -5.31 8.98 -0.62
CA ILE A 63 -4.26 8.17 -1.24
C ILE A 63 -4.89 6.86 -1.68
N ASP A 64 -4.80 6.53 -2.97
CA ASP A 64 -5.41 5.32 -3.49
C ASP A 64 -4.94 4.07 -2.75
N LEU A 65 -3.63 3.89 -2.61
CA LEU A 65 -3.05 2.75 -1.89
C LEU A 65 -1.86 3.21 -1.06
N VAL A 66 -1.77 2.71 0.17
CA VAL A 66 -0.58 2.86 1.01
C VAL A 66 -0.05 1.48 1.30
N ALA A 67 1.20 1.23 0.93
CA ALA A 67 1.94 0.04 1.34
C ALA A 67 3.09 0.41 2.27
N ALA A 68 3.56 -0.58 3.03
CA ALA A 68 4.75 -0.49 3.86
C ALA A 68 5.67 -1.67 3.55
N VAL A 69 6.98 -1.45 3.68
CA VAL A 69 8.00 -2.50 3.62
C VAL A 69 8.61 -2.78 4.99
N PRO A 70 9.34 -3.90 5.18
CA PRO A 70 9.90 -4.25 6.49
C PRO A 70 10.87 -3.22 7.08
N SER A 71 11.50 -2.37 6.27
CA SER A 71 12.33 -1.24 6.74
C SER A 71 11.51 -0.17 7.47
N GLY A 72 10.20 -0.15 7.26
CA GLY A 72 9.30 0.90 7.74
C GLY A 72 9.01 1.98 6.70
N ASP A 73 9.62 1.91 5.52
CA ASP A 73 9.32 2.87 4.45
C ASP A 73 7.88 2.72 3.97
N LEU A 74 7.22 3.85 3.74
CA LEU A 74 5.88 3.93 3.20
C LEU A 74 5.93 4.14 1.69
N VAL A 75 5.02 3.47 0.98
CA VAL A 75 4.88 3.52 -0.46
C VAL A 75 3.44 4.00 -0.78
N PRO A 76 3.21 5.31 -0.86
CA PRO A 76 1.96 5.84 -1.38
C PRO A 76 1.92 5.63 -2.90
N VAL A 77 0.78 5.15 -3.41
CA VAL A 77 0.57 4.90 -4.84
C VAL A 77 -0.69 5.63 -5.25
N GLU A 78 -0.58 6.38 -6.35
CA GLU A 78 -1.68 7.05 -7.04
C GLU A 78 -1.88 6.33 -8.38
N PHE A 79 -3.08 5.84 -8.66
CA PHE A 79 -3.38 5.17 -9.92
C PHE A 79 -3.97 6.15 -10.92
N LYS A 80 -3.59 5.98 -12.19
CA LYS A 80 -4.21 6.65 -13.33
C LYS A 80 -4.49 5.63 -14.42
N ALA A 81 -5.73 5.57 -14.89
CA ALA A 81 -6.07 4.75 -16.06
C ALA A 81 -5.53 5.43 -17.35
N GLY A 82 -5.06 4.64 -18.33
CA GLY A 82 -4.44 5.16 -19.56
C GLY A 82 -5.39 5.92 -20.51
N PRO A 83 -5.11 5.97 -21.82
CA PRO A 83 -4.25 6.96 -22.49
C PRO A 83 -4.80 8.41 -22.50
N GLN A 84 -5.85 8.70 -21.73
CA GLN A 84 -6.39 10.04 -21.57
C GLN A 84 -5.40 10.87 -20.76
N ASN A 85 -4.45 11.51 -21.46
CA ASN A 85 -3.43 12.44 -20.97
C ASN A 85 -3.42 12.55 -19.44
N PRO A 86 -2.83 11.58 -18.71
CA PRO A 86 -2.76 11.68 -17.28
C PRO A 86 -2.02 12.98 -17.04
N ASP A 87 -2.65 13.93 -16.34
CA ASP A 87 -1.96 15.15 -15.93
C ASP A 87 -0.90 14.70 -14.93
N PHE A 88 0.23 14.25 -15.47
CA PHE A 88 1.32 13.65 -14.74
C PHE A 88 1.84 14.64 -13.70
N ARG A 89 1.78 15.94 -14.02
CA ARG A 89 2.14 17.00 -13.07
C ARG A 89 1.17 17.04 -11.90
N HIS A 90 -0.13 16.89 -12.16
CA HIS A 90 -1.13 16.80 -11.10
C HIS A 90 -0.93 15.54 -10.25
N ALA A 91 -0.77 14.36 -10.86
CA ALA A 91 -0.54 13.11 -10.13
C ALA A 91 0.76 13.16 -9.30
N LEU A 92 1.83 13.76 -9.85
CA LEU A 92 3.07 13.99 -9.12
C LEU A 92 2.88 14.95 -7.95
N ALA A 93 2.13 16.05 -8.14
CA ALA A 93 1.81 16.98 -7.07
C ALA A 93 1.04 16.29 -5.94
N GLN A 94 0.03 15.48 -6.28
CA GLN A 94 -0.69 14.65 -5.32
C GLN A 94 0.26 13.78 -4.50
N LEU A 95 1.17 13.04 -5.13
CA LEU A 95 2.14 12.19 -4.42
C LEU A 95 3.07 12.98 -3.49
N ILE A 96 3.50 14.18 -3.88
CA ILE A 96 4.32 15.06 -3.03
C ILE A 96 3.51 15.52 -1.82
N ASP A 97 2.26 15.96 -2.02
CA ASP A 97 1.38 16.42 -0.95
C ASP A 97 1.05 15.28 0.03
N TYR A 98 0.76 14.08 -0.48
CA TYR A 98 0.55 12.87 0.32
C TYR A 98 1.79 12.50 1.13
N GLY A 99 2.97 12.58 0.53
CA GLY A 99 4.23 12.37 1.23
C GLY A 99 4.43 13.36 2.38
N SER A 100 4.12 14.64 2.15
CA SER A 100 4.18 15.69 3.18
C SER A 100 3.20 15.43 4.34
N ASP A 101 1.97 15.04 4.03
CA ASP A 101 0.97 14.72 5.06
C ASP A 101 1.39 13.52 5.90
N LEU A 102 1.86 12.44 5.26
CA LEU A 102 2.34 11.24 5.96
C LEU A 102 3.57 11.53 6.82
N TRP A 103 4.50 12.34 6.32
CA TRP A 103 5.70 12.75 7.06
C TRP A 103 5.38 13.54 8.34
N GLY A 104 4.29 14.31 8.33
CA GLY A 104 3.83 15.08 9.49
C GLY A 104 3.15 14.24 10.58
N MET A 105 2.78 12.99 10.30
CA MET A 105 2.03 12.16 11.25
C MET A 105 2.94 11.54 12.31
N THR A 106 2.45 11.52 13.54
CA THR A 106 2.93 10.58 14.56
C THR A 106 2.55 9.14 14.19
N ILE A 107 3.26 8.17 14.78
CA ILE A 107 2.94 6.75 14.58
C ILE A 107 1.50 6.45 15.02
N GLU A 108 1.02 7.07 16.10
CA GLU A 108 -0.34 6.90 16.60
C GLU A 108 -1.40 7.47 15.65
N GLU A 109 -1.12 8.59 15.01
CA GLU A 109 -1.98 9.19 13.99
C GLU A 109 -2.01 8.33 12.73
N PHE A 110 -0.85 7.80 12.29
CA PHE A 110 -0.76 6.91 11.16
C PHE A 110 -1.51 5.58 11.41
N ASP A 111 -1.29 4.94 12.56
CA ASP A 111 -1.97 3.70 12.96
C ASP A 111 -3.49 3.89 12.95
N LYS A 112 -3.99 4.88 13.69
CA LYS A 112 -5.45 5.12 13.78
C LYS A 112 -6.04 5.63 12.47
N GLY A 113 -5.30 6.50 11.78
CA GLY A 113 -5.78 7.28 10.65
C GLY A 113 -5.86 6.48 9.37
N ILE A 114 -4.89 5.58 9.17
CA ILE A 114 -4.67 4.84 7.93
C ILE A 114 -4.87 3.35 8.17
N VAL A 115 -4.10 2.75 9.08
CA VAL A 115 -4.03 1.29 9.25
C VAL A 115 -5.33 0.72 9.80
N GLN A 116 -5.80 1.21 10.95
CA GLN A 116 -7.01 0.70 11.58
C GLN A 116 -8.24 0.94 10.71
N ARG A 117 -8.34 2.13 10.09
CA ARG A 117 -9.42 2.43 9.14
C ARG A 117 -9.45 1.47 7.96
N TYR A 118 -8.29 1.11 7.43
CA TYR A 118 -8.20 0.12 6.38
C TYR A 118 -8.67 -1.25 6.87
N LEU A 119 -8.11 -1.76 7.98
CA LEU A 119 -8.45 -3.08 8.53
C LEU A 119 -9.95 -3.24 8.86
N GLU A 120 -10.57 -2.19 9.38
CA GLU A 120 -12.01 -2.14 9.68
C GLU A 120 -12.87 -1.90 8.42
N GLY A 121 -12.26 -1.36 7.36
CA GLY A 121 -12.91 -0.88 6.16
C GLY A 121 -13.42 -1.98 5.21
N PRO A 122 -14.21 -1.58 4.19
CA PRO A 122 -14.75 -2.50 3.19
C PRO A 122 -13.67 -3.03 2.25
N HIS A 123 -12.59 -2.28 2.05
CA HIS A 123 -11.54 -2.65 1.10
C HIS A 123 -10.54 -3.67 1.65
N CYS A 124 -10.49 -3.91 2.97
CA CYS A 124 -9.56 -4.89 3.53
C CYS A 124 -10.00 -6.33 3.20
N PRO A 125 -9.09 -7.15 2.63
CA PRO A 125 -9.33 -8.57 2.40
C PRO A 125 -9.76 -9.31 3.68
N PRO A 126 -10.72 -10.26 3.62
CA PRO A 126 -11.27 -10.94 4.80
C PRO A 126 -10.22 -11.64 5.67
N ASP A 127 -9.17 -12.20 5.06
CA ASP A 127 -8.05 -12.87 5.74
C ASP A 127 -7.22 -11.92 6.61
N ARG A 128 -7.22 -10.62 6.30
CA ARG A 128 -6.48 -9.58 7.05
C ARG A 128 -7.31 -8.87 8.11
N LYS A 129 -8.65 -8.95 8.05
CA LYS A 129 -9.53 -8.30 9.03
C LYS A 129 -9.31 -8.80 10.46
N ALA A 130 -8.88 -10.04 10.63
CA ALA A 130 -8.55 -10.60 11.94
C ALA A 130 -7.43 -9.82 12.67
N CYS A 131 -6.54 -9.14 11.93
CA CYS A 131 -5.46 -8.34 12.50
C CYS A 131 -5.94 -7.07 13.22
N GLY A 132 -7.12 -6.53 12.89
CA GLY A 132 -7.69 -5.36 13.57
C GLY A 132 -8.05 -5.64 15.04
N ASN A 133 -8.28 -6.92 15.39
CA ASN A 133 -8.62 -7.34 16.74
C ASN A 133 -7.40 -7.78 17.58
N TRP A 134 -6.17 -7.64 17.05
CA TRP A 134 -4.98 -8.01 17.82
C TRP A 134 -4.78 -7.00 18.96
N PRO A 135 -4.64 -7.43 20.24
CA PRO A 135 -4.30 -6.53 21.35
C PRO A 135 -3.14 -5.61 20.97
N ARG A 136 -3.26 -4.30 21.23
CA ARG A 136 -2.25 -3.28 20.89
C ARG A 136 -0.96 -3.51 21.69
N TRP A 137 -0.12 -4.45 21.26
CA TRP A 137 1.15 -4.84 21.89
C TRP A 137 2.15 -3.68 22.08
N TRP A 138 1.96 -2.57 21.36
CA TRP A 138 2.80 -1.37 21.48
C TRP A 138 2.41 -0.47 22.66
N SER A 139 1.14 -0.50 23.08
CA SER A 139 0.65 0.34 24.19
C SER A 139 1.10 -0.09 25.59
N SER A 140 1.73 -1.27 25.71
CA SER A 140 2.19 -1.84 26.99
C SER A 140 3.70 -1.75 27.23
N ARG A 141 4.51 -1.26 26.28
CA ARG A 141 5.99 -1.16 26.47
C ARG A 141 6.45 -0.04 27.41
N GLY A 142 5.55 0.85 27.86
CA GLY A 142 5.87 1.94 28.78
C GLY A 142 5.93 1.57 30.28
N ARG A 143 5.67 0.31 30.67
CA ARG A 143 5.76 -0.14 32.08
C ARG A 143 6.51 -1.46 32.19
N ARG A 144 7.84 -1.41 32.05
CA ARG A 144 8.73 -2.41 32.66
C ARG A 144 9.42 -1.77 33.85
N THR A 145 8.85 -1.96 35.04
CA THR A 145 9.64 -1.91 36.27
C THR A 145 10.55 -3.15 36.28
N SER A 146 11.85 -2.92 36.34
CA SER A 146 12.86 -3.97 36.50
C SER A 146 12.55 -4.85 37.72
N PRO A 147 12.64 -6.19 37.64
CA PRO A 147 12.74 -7.00 38.85
C PRO A 147 14.11 -6.73 39.48
N GLY A 148 14.13 -6.38 40.77
CA GLY A 148 15.36 -6.32 41.55
C GLY A 148 16.01 -7.72 41.68
N PRO A 149 17.30 -7.79 42.04
CA PRO A 149 17.98 -9.06 42.18
C PRO A 149 17.49 -9.77 43.45
N ASP A 150 16.98 -10.99 43.30
CA ASP A 150 16.68 -11.86 44.43
C ASP A 150 17.98 -12.43 45.04
N VAL A 151 18.04 -12.37 46.37
CA VAL A 151 19.08 -12.91 47.28
C VAL A 151 18.84 -14.39 47.53
#